data_AF-A0A850PJ58-F1
#
_entry.id   AF-A0A850PJ58-F1
#
_cell.length_a   1.000
_cell.length_b   1.000
_cell.length_c   1.000
_cell.angle_alpha   90.00
_cell.angle_beta   90.00
_cell.angle_gamma   90.00
#
_symmetry.space_group_name_H-M   'P 1'
#
loop_
_entity.id
_entity.type
_entity.pdbx_description
1 polymer ?
#
loop_
_entity_poly.entity_id
_entity_poly.type
_entity_poly.pdbx_seq_one_letter_code
_entity_poly.pdbx_strand_id
1 'polypeptide(L)'
;LMTGAPAPAADYAAFFDSTPDWPDRAILRARFQQALATENDPDTLARLCPNSPLTQAGALVRCGSVLGTGPMTPIARQAWAGGMDSASDEAAFLTLYASVLTPADQTARFQRQVRTGQFAAASRQIDRLRNDEQAAARARVALRSRAPDADEALAAVGASSDPLLLLDRLFWLRRTNRADDALSLWKSAGFQAQAAQPLVFAAERAAFARSLVTAERYADAAAMADDRTIAPQTPAGLEAAFTSGWLRLEKLGDPAAAADRFALVAQSPALISRSRGLYWLGRAREA
;
A
#
# COMPACT_ATOMS: atom_id res chain seq x y z
N LEU A 1 23.91 -24.10 5.00
CA LEU A 1 22.49 -24.51 5.09
C LEU A 1 22.35 -25.38 6.33
N MET A 2 21.87 -24.83 7.46
CA MET A 2 21.75 -25.61 8.69
C MET A 2 20.53 -26.54 8.59
N THR A 3 20.80 -27.83 8.36
CA THR A 3 19.86 -28.95 8.38
C THR A 3 19.71 -29.49 9.79
N GLY A 4 19.33 -28.63 10.74
CA GLY A 4 18.93 -29.04 12.09
C GLY A 4 17.41 -29.10 12.19
N ALA A 5 16.88 -29.99 13.04
CA ALA A 5 15.47 -29.91 13.43
C ALA A 5 15.16 -28.49 13.93
N PRO A 6 13.99 -27.91 13.59
CA PRO A 6 13.62 -26.60 14.10
C PRO A 6 13.65 -26.62 15.63
N ALA A 7 14.21 -25.58 16.25
CA ALA A 7 14.27 -25.49 17.70
C ALA A 7 12.84 -25.45 18.29
N PRO A 8 12.63 -26.00 19.51
CA PRO A 8 11.37 -25.86 20.24
C PRO A 8 10.90 -24.41 20.36
N ALA A 9 9.58 -24.20 20.43
CA ALA A 9 9.01 -22.86 20.57
C ALA A 9 9.51 -22.14 21.84
N ALA A 10 9.76 -22.89 22.92
CA ALA A 10 10.27 -22.38 24.18
C ALA A 10 11.68 -21.76 24.05
N ASP A 11 12.55 -22.34 23.22
CA ASP A 11 13.92 -21.84 23.02
C ASP A 11 13.92 -20.49 22.31
N TYR A 12 13.04 -20.33 21.31
CA TYR A 12 12.84 -19.04 20.65
C TYR A 12 12.31 -17.98 21.63
N ALA A 13 11.37 -18.35 22.50
CA ALA A 13 10.83 -17.44 23.51
C ALA A 13 11.92 -16.98 24.49
N ALA A 14 12.70 -17.91 25.04
CA ALA A 14 13.83 -17.59 25.91
C ALA A 14 14.89 -16.71 25.21
N PHE A 15 15.14 -16.94 23.92
CA PHE A 15 16.03 -16.09 23.13
C PHE A 15 15.48 -14.66 23.00
N PHE A 16 14.18 -14.50 22.76
CA PHE A 16 13.57 -13.18 22.61
C PHE A 16 13.63 -12.33 23.88
N ASP A 17 13.56 -12.98 25.05
CA ASP A 17 13.67 -12.34 26.36
C ASP A 17 15.11 -11.93 26.69
N SER A 18 16.08 -12.79 26.36
CA SER A 18 17.51 -12.54 26.63
C SER A 18 18.17 -11.58 25.64
N THR A 19 17.61 -11.42 24.43
CA THR A 19 18.24 -10.65 23.35
C THR A 19 17.32 -9.60 22.68
N PRO A 20 16.85 -8.57 23.41
CA PRO A 20 15.90 -7.55 22.91
C PRO A 20 16.26 -6.94 21.54
N ASP A 21 17.53 -6.59 21.31
CA ASP A 21 17.97 -5.77 20.17
C ASP A 21 18.51 -6.58 18.97
N TRP A 22 18.16 -7.87 18.85
CA TRP A 22 18.68 -8.70 17.77
C TRP A 22 18.25 -8.19 16.36
N PRO A 23 19.18 -8.01 15.39
CA PRO A 23 18.85 -7.45 14.07
C PRO A 23 17.83 -8.27 13.24
N ASP A 24 17.85 -9.61 13.33
CA ASP A 24 17.03 -10.50 12.51
C ASP A 24 15.81 -11.10 13.25
N ARG A 25 15.21 -10.37 14.20
CA ARG A 25 14.06 -10.86 14.98
C ARG A 25 12.87 -11.28 14.14
N ALA A 26 12.68 -10.69 12.95
CA ALA A 26 11.59 -11.06 12.05
C ALA A 26 11.70 -12.52 11.56
N ILE A 27 12.92 -12.96 11.20
CA ILE A 27 13.19 -14.33 10.75
C ILE A 27 12.97 -15.31 11.90
N LEU A 28 13.52 -15.00 13.09
CA LEU A 28 13.32 -15.83 14.27
C LEU A 28 11.86 -15.90 14.68
N ARG A 29 11.10 -14.81 14.55
CA ARG A 29 9.66 -14.80 14.85
C ARG A 29 8.88 -15.67 13.86
N ALA A 30 9.28 -15.71 12.60
CA ALA A 30 8.67 -16.62 11.64
C ALA A 30 8.93 -18.09 11.99
N ARG A 31 10.16 -18.43 12.42
CA ARG A 31 10.51 -19.80 12.86
C ARG A 31 9.84 -20.20 14.18
N PHE A 32 9.76 -19.27 15.13
CA PHE A 32 9.02 -19.46 16.37
C PHE A 32 7.56 -19.82 16.11
N GLN A 33 6.90 -19.13 15.17
CA GLN A 33 5.53 -19.45 14.79
C GLN A 33 5.39 -20.81 14.09
N GLN A 34 6.38 -21.20 13.28
CA GLN A 34 6.42 -22.55 12.70
C GLN A 34 6.56 -23.62 13.80
N ALA A 35 7.42 -23.38 14.80
CA ALA A 35 7.57 -24.27 15.94
C ALA A 35 6.27 -24.36 16.78
N LEU A 36 5.63 -23.21 17.04
CA LEU A 36 4.32 -23.16 17.71
C LEU A 36 3.25 -23.94 16.95
N ALA A 37 3.24 -23.90 15.62
CA ALA A 37 2.26 -24.61 14.81
C ALA A 37 2.33 -26.14 14.98
N THR A 38 3.49 -26.67 15.36
CA THR A 38 3.74 -28.11 15.59
C THR A 38 3.90 -28.49 17.06
N GLU A 39 3.82 -27.52 17.98
CA GLU A 39 4.00 -27.74 19.42
C GLU A 39 2.85 -28.59 19.98
N ASN A 40 3.17 -29.67 20.68
CA ASN A 40 2.17 -30.62 21.18
C ASN A 40 1.78 -30.40 22.64
N ASP A 41 2.64 -29.77 23.44
CA ASP A 41 2.43 -29.53 24.86
C ASP A 41 1.43 -28.38 25.12
N PRO A 42 0.24 -28.66 25.70
CA PRO A 42 -0.75 -27.63 26.02
C PRO A 42 -0.25 -26.58 27.01
N ASP A 43 0.62 -26.95 27.96
CA ASP A 43 1.13 -26.03 28.97
C ASP A 43 2.11 -25.02 28.36
N THR A 44 2.95 -25.49 27.43
CA THR A 44 3.81 -24.62 26.63
C THR A 44 3.01 -23.69 25.74
N LEU A 45 1.94 -24.17 25.08
CA LEU A 45 1.05 -23.31 24.29
C LEU A 45 0.33 -22.27 25.17
N ALA A 46 -0.21 -22.67 26.32
CA ALA A 46 -0.88 -21.77 27.25
C ALA A 46 0.05 -20.66 27.77
N ARG A 47 1.33 -20.98 27.98
CA ARG A 47 2.35 -20.02 28.41
C ARG A 47 2.80 -19.07 27.29
N LEU A 48 3.03 -19.58 26.08
CA LEU A 48 3.68 -18.82 25.01
C LEU A 48 2.71 -18.02 24.14
N CYS A 49 1.52 -18.55 23.87
CA CYS A 49 0.60 -17.96 22.91
C CYS A 49 0.04 -16.58 23.30
N PRO A 50 -0.35 -16.30 24.56
CA PRO A 50 -0.98 -15.01 24.92
C PRO A 50 -0.07 -13.79 24.71
N ASN A 51 1.25 -13.98 24.82
CA ASN A 51 2.23 -12.88 24.76
C ASN A 51 2.92 -12.76 23.40
N SER A 52 2.46 -13.52 22.40
CA SER A 52 3.13 -13.63 21.11
C SER A 52 2.39 -12.87 20.02
N PRO A 53 3.06 -11.96 19.26
CA PRO A 53 2.44 -11.31 18.10
C PRO A 53 2.38 -12.29 16.92
N LEU A 54 1.36 -13.15 16.92
CA LEU A 54 1.17 -14.18 15.90
C LEU A 54 0.56 -13.61 14.62
N THR A 55 1.07 -14.06 13.48
CA THR A 55 0.67 -13.65 12.14
C THR A 55 0.46 -14.82 11.18
N GLN A 56 0.97 -16.02 11.51
CA GLN A 56 0.85 -17.23 10.70
C GLN A 56 -0.40 -18.02 11.10
N ALA A 57 -1.12 -18.54 10.09
CA ALA A 57 -2.35 -19.30 10.31
C ALA A 57 -2.13 -20.53 11.19
N GLY A 58 -1.08 -21.31 10.94
CA GLY A 58 -0.78 -22.52 11.72
C GLY A 58 -0.57 -22.24 13.22
N ALA A 59 0.23 -21.23 13.56
CA ALA A 59 0.45 -20.83 14.95
C ALA A 59 -0.84 -20.36 15.62
N LEU A 60 -1.64 -19.54 14.94
CA LEU A 60 -2.91 -19.05 15.45
C LEU A 60 -3.91 -20.19 15.69
N VAL A 61 -4.08 -21.08 14.72
CA VAL A 61 -4.98 -22.25 14.86
C VAL A 61 -4.52 -23.13 16.02
N ARG A 62 -3.21 -23.39 16.14
CA ARG A 62 -2.68 -24.23 17.20
C ARG A 62 -2.88 -23.62 18.58
N CYS A 63 -2.54 -22.34 18.76
CA CYS A 63 -2.80 -21.60 19.99
C CYS A 63 -4.29 -21.54 20.34
N GLY A 64 -5.13 -21.25 19.35
CA GLY A 64 -6.59 -21.19 19.53
C GLY A 64 -7.22 -22.53 19.89
N SER A 65 -6.65 -23.66 19.45
CA SER A 65 -7.17 -24.98 19.80
C SER A 65 -6.99 -25.33 21.29
N VAL A 66 -6.03 -24.70 21.98
CA VAL A 66 -5.77 -24.90 23.41
C VAL A 66 -6.43 -23.82 24.25
N LEU A 67 -6.31 -22.55 23.84
CA LEU A 67 -6.78 -21.40 24.63
C LEU A 67 -8.23 -20.99 24.35
N GLY A 68 -8.84 -21.52 23.29
CA GLY A 68 -10.08 -21.01 22.73
C GLY A 68 -9.86 -19.74 21.90
N THR A 69 -10.91 -19.35 21.16
CA THR A 69 -10.83 -18.21 20.21
C THR A 69 -10.89 -16.85 20.90
N GLY A 70 -11.59 -16.75 22.04
CA GLY A 70 -11.81 -15.48 22.76
C GLY A 70 -10.50 -14.74 23.08
N PRO A 71 -9.57 -15.34 23.85
CA PRO A 71 -8.29 -14.70 24.18
C PRO A 71 -7.45 -14.34 22.95
N MET A 72 -7.55 -15.13 21.88
CA MET A 72 -6.78 -14.94 20.65
C MET A 72 -7.44 -13.96 19.67
N THR A 73 -8.69 -13.55 19.89
CA THR A 73 -9.49 -12.77 18.92
C THR A 73 -8.80 -11.48 18.47
N PRO A 74 -8.26 -10.62 19.37
CA PRO A 74 -7.60 -9.38 18.94
C PRO A 74 -6.42 -9.64 18.00
N ILE A 75 -5.58 -10.64 18.33
CA ILE A 75 -4.40 -11.03 17.55
C ILE A 75 -4.84 -11.64 16.21
N ALA A 76 -5.82 -12.53 16.24
CA ALA A 76 -6.36 -13.20 15.05
C ALA A 76 -6.95 -12.20 14.05
N ARG A 77 -7.72 -11.21 14.51
CA ARG A 77 -8.29 -10.15 13.66
C ARG A 77 -7.19 -9.30 13.02
N GLN A 78 -6.18 -8.91 13.80
CA GLN A 78 -5.03 -8.16 13.27
C GLN A 78 -4.24 -8.99 12.24
N ALA A 79 -4.00 -10.27 12.52
CA ALA A 79 -3.30 -11.18 11.61
C ALA A 79 -4.07 -11.42 10.31
N TRP A 80 -5.39 -11.60 10.40
CA TRP A 80 -6.28 -11.70 9.24
C TRP A 80 -6.27 -10.43 8.40
N ALA A 81 -6.46 -9.27 9.03
CA ALA A 81 -6.31 -7.97 8.40
C ALA A 81 -4.84 -7.65 8.07
N GLY A 82 -3.89 -8.57 8.33
CA GLY A 82 -2.42 -8.47 8.23
C GLY A 82 -1.73 -9.34 7.15
N GLY A 83 -2.25 -10.52 6.79
CA GLY A 83 -1.57 -11.44 5.87
C GLY A 83 -2.41 -12.63 5.40
N MET A 84 -1.89 -13.86 5.43
CA MET A 84 -2.60 -15.12 5.07
C MET A 84 -3.19 -15.14 3.65
N ASP A 85 -2.46 -14.64 2.66
CA ASP A 85 -2.98 -14.50 1.30
C ASP A 85 -2.95 -15.82 0.49
N SER A 86 -2.29 -16.86 1.02
CA SER A 86 -2.34 -18.20 0.41
C SER A 86 -3.71 -18.85 0.70
N ALA A 87 -4.21 -19.65 -0.25
CA ALA A 87 -5.50 -20.33 -0.09
C ALA A 87 -5.49 -21.31 1.10
N SER A 88 -4.34 -21.96 1.36
CA SER A 88 -4.17 -22.88 2.48
C SER A 88 -4.18 -22.18 3.83
N ASP A 89 -3.46 -21.07 3.98
CA ASP A 89 -3.46 -20.30 5.23
C ASP A 89 -4.82 -19.69 5.52
N GLU A 90 -5.48 -19.18 4.46
CA GLU A 90 -6.82 -18.62 4.53
C GLU A 90 -7.83 -19.68 5.01
N ALA A 91 -7.84 -20.86 4.38
CA ALA A 91 -8.72 -21.94 4.77
C ALA A 91 -8.45 -22.41 6.20
N ALA A 92 -7.19 -22.64 6.56
CA ALA A 92 -6.79 -23.06 7.90
C ALA A 92 -7.24 -22.07 8.96
N PHE A 93 -6.99 -20.78 8.76
CA PHE A 93 -7.40 -19.74 9.70
C PHE A 93 -8.92 -19.67 9.88
N LEU A 94 -9.66 -19.72 8.78
CA LEU A 94 -11.12 -19.62 8.79
C LEU A 94 -11.80 -20.80 9.49
N THR A 95 -11.17 -21.97 9.57
CA THR A 95 -11.73 -23.12 10.33
C THR A 95 -12.07 -22.77 11.77
N LEU A 96 -11.28 -21.89 12.39
CA LEU A 96 -11.38 -21.58 13.81
C LEU A 96 -11.86 -20.15 14.07
N TYR A 97 -11.46 -19.19 13.22
CA TYR A 97 -11.65 -17.76 13.50
C TYR A 97 -12.70 -17.09 12.60
N ALA A 98 -13.39 -17.81 11.70
CA ALA A 98 -14.37 -17.18 10.80
C ALA A 98 -15.44 -16.37 11.54
N SER A 99 -15.94 -16.86 12.68
CA SER A 99 -17.02 -16.24 13.46
C SER A 99 -16.61 -14.96 14.20
N VAL A 100 -15.32 -14.72 14.40
CA VAL A 100 -14.82 -13.52 15.13
C VAL A 100 -14.47 -12.36 14.20
N LEU A 101 -14.52 -12.57 12.89
CA LEU A 101 -14.20 -11.56 11.89
C LEU A 101 -15.38 -10.61 11.66
N THR A 102 -15.09 -9.32 11.67
CA THR A 102 -16.07 -8.26 11.40
C THR A 102 -16.02 -7.82 9.94
N PRO A 103 -17.08 -7.17 9.42
CA PRO A 103 -17.03 -6.55 8.09
C PRO A 103 -15.84 -5.61 7.90
N ALA A 104 -15.47 -4.85 8.94
CA ALA A 104 -14.32 -3.96 8.90
C ALA A 104 -12.99 -4.71 8.68
N ASP A 105 -12.83 -5.89 9.28
CA ASP A 105 -11.63 -6.71 9.06
C ASP A 105 -11.56 -7.23 7.62
N GLN A 106 -12.72 -7.60 7.05
CA GLN A 106 -12.80 -8.07 5.66
C GLN A 106 -12.43 -6.95 4.68
N THR A 107 -12.97 -5.75 4.89
CA THR A 107 -12.67 -4.57 4.06
C THR A 107 -11.20 -4.16 4.20
N ALA A 108 -10.65 -4.13 5.41
CA ALA A 108 -9.24 -3.79 5.65
C ALA A 108 -8.30 -4.77 4.97
N ARG A 109 -8.60 -6.08 5.06
CA ARG A 109 -7.85 -7.13 4.37
C ARG A 109 -7.89 -6.96 2.85
N PHE A 110 -9.08 -6.77 2.27
CA PHE A 110 -9.25 -6.56 0.84
C PHE A 110 -8.44 -5.34 0.34
N GLN A 111 -8.57 -4.20 1.02
CA GLN A 111 -7.85 -2.98 0.66
C GLN A 111 -6.34 -3.18 0.68
N ARG A 112 -5.82 -3.91 1.68
CA ARG A 112 -4.39 -4.26 1.72
C ARG A 112 -4.01 -5.18 0.57
N GLN A 113 -4.77 -6.24 0.30
CA GLN A 113 -4.48 -7.19 -0.78
C GLN A 113 -4.43 -6.50 -2.16
N VAL A 114 -5.38 -5.62 -2.47
CA VAL A 114 -5.36 -4.83 -3.71
C VAL A 114 -4.12 -3.92 -3.76
N ARG A 115 -3.80 -3.24 -2.64
CA ARG A 115 -2.63 -2.35 -2.56
C ARG A 115 -1.31 -3.09 -2.74
N THR A 116 -1.17 -4.29 -2.17
CA THR A 116 0.06 -5.10 -2.23
C THR A 116 0.11 -6.04 -3.44
N GLY A 117 -0.89 -5.99 -4.32
CA GLY A 117 -0.91 -6.78 -5.56
C GLY A 117 -1.29 -8.24 -5.39
N GLN A 118 -1.88 -8.61 -4.25
CA GLN A 118 -2.32 -9.98 -3.92
C GLN A 118 -3.67 -10.29 -4.57
N PHE A 119 -3.78 -10.13 -5.90
CA PHE A 119 -5.06 -10.12 -6.60
C PHE A 119 -5.82 -11.43 -6.50
N ALA A 120 -5.14 -12.58 -6.54
CA ALA A 120 -5.81 -13.87 -6.35
C ALA A 120 -6.46 -14.01 -4.97
N ALA A 121 -5.81 -13.48 -3.93
CA ALA A 121 -6.37 -13.44 -2.58
C ALA A 121 -7.48 -12.40 -2.46
N ALA A 122 -7.30 -11.22 -3.07
CA ALA A 122 -8.32 -10.18 -3.15
C ALA A 122 -9.60 -10.69 -3.82
N SER A 123 -9.49 -11.45 -4.91
CA SER A 123 -10.63 -12.05 -5.60
C SER A 123 -11.44 -12.98 -4.69
N ARG A 124 -10.78 -13.87 -3.93
CA ARG A 124 -11.46 -14.72 -2.94
C ARG A 124 -12.07 -13.92 -1.79
N GLN A 125 -11.45 -12.80 -1.44
CA GLN A 125 -11.90 -11.94 -0.35
C GLN A 125 -13.24 -11.22 -0.68
N ILE A 126 -13.56 -11.02 -1.96
CA ILE A 126 -14.77 -10.30 -2.40
C ILE A 126 -16.04 -10.91 -1.82
N ASP A 127 -16.17 -12.24 -1.81
CA ASP A 127 -17.37 -12.91 -1.33
C ASP A 127 -17.61 -12.74 0.19
N ARG A 128 -16.61 -12.22 0.91
CA ARG A 128 -16.69 -11.91 2.35
C ARG A 128 -16.91 -10.42 2.64
N LEU A 129 -16.92 -9.58 1.59
CA LEU A 129 -17.32 -8.18 1.71
C LEU A 129 -18.84 -8.07 1.77
N ARG A 130 -19.33 -6.90 2.16
CA ARG A 130 -20.77 -6.64 2.10
C ARG A 130 -21.23 -6.69 0.65
N ASN A 131 -22.46 -7.15 0.42
CA ASN A 131 -23.01 -7.33 -0.92
C ASN A 131 -22.95 -6.06 -1.80
N ASP A 132 -23.14 -4.88 -1.20
CA ASP A 132 -23.07 -3.58 -1.87
C ASP A 132 -21.65 -3.12 -2.22
N GLU A 133 -20.62 -3.72 -1.62
CA GLU A 133 -19.20 -3.42 -1.91
C GLU A 133 -18.63 -4.33 -3.01
N GLN A 134 -19.25 -5.48 -3.28
CA GLN A 134 -18.65 -6.53 -4.12
C GLN A 134 -18.44 -6.10 -5.57
N ALA A 135 -19.38 -5.36 -6.17
CA ALA A 135 -19.23 -4.89 -7.55
C ALA A 135 -18.02 -3.95 -7.69
N ALA A 136 -17.91 -2.95 -6.81
CA ALA A 136 -16.76 -2.06 -6.76
C ALA A 136 -15.46 -2.81 -6.48
N ALA A 137 -15.47 -3.80 -5.58
CA ALA A 137 -14.31 -4.63 -5.28
C ALA A 137 -13.82 -5.43 -6.50
N ARG A 138 -14.73 -6.03 -7.29
CA ARG A 138 -14.39 -6.72 -8.55
C ARG A 138 -13.73 -5.75 -9.54
N ALA A 139 -14.32 -4.57 -9.74
CA ALA A 139 -13.76 -3.55 -10.62
C ALA A 139 -12.35 -3.11 -10.18
N ARG A 140 -12.15 -2.88 -8.88
CA ARG A 140 -10.83 -2.50 -8.34
C ARG A 140 -9.78 -3.58 -8.58
N VAL A 141 -10.12 -4.85 -8.39
CA VAL A 141 -9.20 -5.97 -8.70
C VAL A 141 -8.87 -6.00 -10.19
N ALA A 142 -9.87 -5.90 -11.08
CA ALA A 142 -9.68 -5.92 -12.53
C ALA A 142 -8.82 -4.74 -13.03
N LEU A 143 -9.08 -3.53 -12.55
CA LEU A 143 -8.30 -2.33 -12.87
C LEU A 143 -6.84 -2.47 -12.41
N ARG A 144 -6.62 -2.99 -11.20
CA ARG A 144 -5.27 -3.09 -10.62
C ARG A 144 -4.44 -4.25 -11.15
N SER A 145 -5.08 -5.36 -11.51
CA SER A 145 -4.44 -6.47 -12.21
C SER A 145 -4.26 -6.20 -13.70
N ARG A 146 -4.93 -5.17 -14.25
CA ARG A 146 -5.02 -4.87 -15.69
C ARG A 146 -5.65 -6.03 -16.45
N ALA A 147 -6.71 -6.59 -15.88
CA ALA A 147 -7.46 -7.65 -16.52
C ALA A 147 -8.12 -7.16 -17.83
N PRO A 148 -8.28 -8.03 -18.84
CA PRO A 148 -8.90 -7.66 -20.12
C PRO A 148 -10.35 -7.14 -19.99
N ASP A 149 -11.06 -7.57 -18.95
CA ASP A 149 -12.45 -7.24 -18.63
C ASP A 149 -12.57 -6.01 -17.71
N ALA A 150 -11.51 -5.25 -17.47
CA ALA A 150 -11.52 -4.14 -16.52
C ALA A 150 -12.54 -3.03 -16.85
N ASP A 151 -12.79 -2.76 -18.13
CA ASP A 151 -13.83 -1.82 -18.57
C ASP A 151 -15.24 -2.35 -18.28
N GLU A 152 -15.49 -3.64 -18.51
CA GLU A 152 -16.77 -4.30 -18.21
C GLU A 152 -17.04 -4.33 -16.70
N ALA A 153 -16.05 -4.73 -15.92
CA ALA A 153 -16.14 -4.77 -14.46
C ALA A 153 -16.43 -3.38 -13.88
N LEU A 154 -15.83 -2.32 -14.45
CA LEU A 154 -16.12 -0.95 -14.04
C LEU A 154 -17.53 -0.51 -14.43
N ALA A 155 -17.99 -0.86 -15.64
CA ALA A 155 -19.34 -0.54 -16.09
C ALA A 155 -20.42 -1.16 -15.18
N ALA A 156 -20.18 -2.38 -14.68
CA ALA A 156 -21.08 -3.08 -13.76
C ALA A 156 -21.25 -2.39 -12.39
N VAL A 157 -20.35 -1.48 -12.01
CA VAL A 157 -20.48 -0.67 -10.78
C VAL A 157 -21.51 0.45 -10.95
N GLY A 158 -21.63 1.01 -12.16
CA GLY A 158 -22.41 2.22 -12.41
C GLY A 158 -21.75 3.48 -11.82
N ALA A 159 -22.57 4.43 -11.35
CA ALA A 159 -22.07 5.65 -10.74
C ALA A 159 -21.53 5.37 -9.33
N SER A 160 -20.27 5.74 -9.09
CA SER A 160 -19.60 5.58 -7.79
C SER A 160 -18.84 6.84 -7.41
N SER A 161 -18.93 7.21 -6.14
CA SER A 161 -18.14 8.28 -5.52
C SER A 161 -16.93 7.75 -4.74
N ASP A 162 -16.59 6.45 -4.88
CA ASP A 162 -15.43 5.87 -4.20
C ASP A 162 -14.12 6.44 -4.80
N PRO A 163 -13.35 7.24 -4.03
CA PRO A 163 -12.10 7.81 -4.51
C PRO A 163 -11.04 6.74 -4.83
N LEU A 164 -11.11 5.56 -4.19
CA LEU A 164 -10.17 4.48 -4.48
C LEU A 164 -10.47 3.81 -5.82
N LEU A 165 -11.74 3.68 -6.20
CA LEU A 165 -12.11 3.19 -7.54
C LEU A 165 -11.65 4.17 -8.62
N LEU A 166 -11.82 5.48 -8.40
CA LEU A 166 -11.31 6.52 -9.30
C LEU A 166 -9.79 6.45 -9.44
N LEU A 167 -9.06 6.30 -8.32
CA LEU A 167 -7.61 6.16 -8.33
C LEU A 167 -7.17 4.91 -9.10
N ASP A 168 -7.84 3.77 -8.87
CA ASP A 168 -7.54 2.52 -9.56
C ASP A 168 -7.81 2.64 -11.07
N ARG A 169 -8.83 3.42 -11.48
CA ARG A 169 -9.08 3.75 -12.89
C ARG A 169 -7.99 4.62 -13.50
N LEU A 170 -7.54 5.67 -12.81
CA LEU A 170 -6.44 6.52 -13.27
C LEU A 170 -5.15 5.71 -13.45
N PHE A 171 -4.83 4.85 -12.48
CA PHE A 171 -3.72 3.90 -12.57
C PHE A 171 -3.84 3.01 -13.81
N TRP A 172 -5.01 2.41 -14.02
CA TRP A 172 -5.23 1.52 -15.16
C TRP A 172 -5.06 2.24 -16.50
N LEU A 173 -5.64 3.44 -16.66
CA LEU A 173 -5.51 4.24 -17.88
C LEU A 173 -4.05 4.58 -18.18
N ARG A 174 -3.27 5.00 -17.17
CA ARG A 174 -1.84 5.24 -17.34
C ARG A 174 -1.08 3.98 -17.73
N ARG A 175 -1.39 2.84 -17.10
CA ARG A 175 -0.69 1.56 -17.34
C ARG A 175 -1.08 0.87 -18.64
N THR A 176 -2.13 1.35 -19.31
CA THR A 176 -2.61 0.86 -20.60
C THR A 176 -2.40 1.89 -21.74
N ASN A 177 -1.55 2.90 -21.50
CA ASN A 177 -1.20 3.95 -22.47
C ASN A 177 -2.40 4.80 -22.97
N ARG A 178 -3.45 4.93 -22.16
CA ARG A 178 -4.63 5.77 -22.45
C ARG A 178 -4.48 7.16 -21.84
N ALA A 179 -3.46 7.90 -22.28
CA ALA A 179 -3.07 9.18 -21.67
C ALA A 179 -4.16 10.27 -21.77
N ASP A 180 -4.86 10.37 -22.90
CA ASP A 180 -5.90 11.39 -23.08
C ASP A 180 -7.10 11.13 -22.17
N ASP A 181 -7.51 9.87 -22.05
CA ASP A 181 -8.57 9.47 -21.12
C ASP A 181 -8.16 9.74 -19.66
N ALA A 182 -6.90 9.45 -19.30
CA ALA A 182 -6.38 9.74 -17.97
C ALA A 182 -6.38 11.24 -17.68
N LEU A 183 -5.94 12.09 -18.62
CA LEU A 183 -5.98 13.55 -18.48
C LEU A 183 -7.41 14.07 -18.34
N SER A 184 -8.32 13.56 -19.16
CA SER A 184 -9.74 13.90 -19.11
C SER A 184 -10.34 13.56 -17.74
N LEU A 185 -10.03 12.36 -17.22
CA LEU A 185 -10.49 11.90 -15.92
C LEU A 185 -9.86 12.68 -14.75
N TRP A 186 -8.58 13.05 -14.86
CA TRP A 186 -7.93 13.93 -13.89
C TRP A 186 -8.64 15.29 -13.80
N LYS A 187 -8.97 15.88 -14.95
CA LYS A 187 -9.64 17.18 -15.05
C LYS A 187 -11.08 17.13 -14.54
N SER A 188 -11.83 16.07 -14.85
CA SER A 188 -13.24 15.97 -14.49
C SER A 188 -13.48 15.59 -13.03
N ALA A 189 -12.63 14.76 -12.44
CA ALA A 189 -12.83 14.25 -11.08
C ALA A 189 -11.55 14.10 -10.25
N GLY A 190 -10.41 13.75 -10.88
CA GLY A 190 -9.18 13.38 -10.18
C GLY A 190 -8.63 14.48 -9.27
N PHE A 191 -8.58 15.74 -9.73
CA PHE A 191 -8.06 16.84 -8.90
C PHE A 191 -8.95 17.13 -7.68
N GLN A 192 -10.28 17.06 -7.84
CA GLN A 192 -11.20 17.25 -6.73
C GLN A 192 -11.06 16.11 -5.70
N ALA A 193 -10.99 14.86 -6.15
CA ALA A 193 -10.79 13.71 -5.27
C ALA A 193 -9.44 13.77 -4.54
N GLN A 194 -8.37 14.19 -5.25
CA GLN A 194 -7.07 14.41 -4.66
C GLN A 194 -7.11 15.49 -3.57
N ALA A 195 -7.81 16.61 -3.77
CA ALA A 195 -7.88 17.67 -2.77
C ALA A 195 -8.43 17.18 -1.41
N ALA A 196 -9.36 16.21 -1.44
CA ALA A 196 -9.88 15.57 -0.23
C ALA A 196 -8.90 14.56 0.40
N GLN A 197 -8.04 13.92 -0.41
CA GLN A 197 -7.07 12.90 0.04
C GLN A 197 -5.70 13.04 -0.66
N PRO A 198 -4.92 14.11 -0.37
CA PRO A 198 -3.74 14.46 -1.18
C PRO A 198 -2.71 13.35 -1.29
N LEU A 199 -2.39 12.71 -0.16
CA LEU A 199 -1.36 11.66 -0.09
C LEU A 199 -1.76 10.36 -0.81
N VAL A 200 -3.06 10.09 -0.95
CA VAL A 200 -3.56 8.87 -1.61
C VAL A 200 -3.32 8.93 -3.13
N PHE A 201 -3.45 10.12 -3.72
CA PHE A 201 -3.31 10.35 -5.17
C PHE A 201 -1.91 10.78 -5.59
N ALA A 202 -1.09 11.28 -4.66
CA ALA A 202 0.25 11.83 -4.89
C ALA A 202 1.12 10.96 -5.81
N ALA A 203 1.22 9.67 -5.48
CA ALA A 203 2.08 8.73 -6.20
C ALA A 203 1.61 8.52 -7.64
N GLU A 204 0.29 8.42 -7.85
CA GLU A 204 -0.29 8.23 -9.19
C GLU A 204 -0.15 9.49 -10.03
N ARG A 205 -0.40 10.68 -9.46
CA ARG A 205 -0.19 11.97 -10.12
C ARG A 205 1.24 12.15 -10.59
N ALA A 206 2.22 11.88 -9.70
CA ALA A 206 3.63 11.95 -10.04
C ALA A 206 4.06 10.90 -11.08
N ALA A 207 3.53 9.68 -11.00
CA ALA A 207 3.76 8.64 -12.00
C ALA A 207 3.19 9.05 -13.37
N PHE A 208 2.03 9.70 -13.40
CA PHE A 208 1.40 10.17 -14.62
C PHE A 208 2.16 11.34 -15.25
N ALA A 209 2.58 12.31 -14.44
CA ALA A 209 3.47 13.39 -14.90
C ALA A 209 4.72 12.82 -15.60
N ARG A 210 5.40 11.83 -14.99
CA ARG A 210 6.55 11.17 -15.60
C ARG A 210 6.22 10.46 -16.92
N SER A 211 5.07 9.79 -17.02
CA SER A 211 4.66 9.16 -18.29
C SER A 211 4.43 10.19 -19.40
N LEU A 212 3.91 11.38 -19.05
CA LEU A 212 3.72 12.47 -20.01
C LEU A 212 5.06 13.08 -20.45
N VAL A 213 6.07 13.11 -19.57
CA VAL A 213 7.45 13.48 -19.95
C VAL A 213 8.01 12.50 -21.00
N THR A 214 7.85 11.20 -20.78
CA THR A 214 8.29 10.17 -21.74
C THR A 214 7.57 10.29 -23.09
N ALA A 215 6.31 10.72 -23.08
CA ALA A 215 5.52 10.98 -24.28
C ALA A 215 5.73 12.39 -24.88
N GLU A 216 6.72 13.16 -24.38
CA GLU A 216 7.04 14.54 -24.82
C GLU A 216 5.89 15.54 -24.69
N ARG A 217 4.87 15.23 -23.87
CA ARG A 217 3.73 16.11 -23.57
C ARG A 217 4.05 17.06 -22.42
N TYR A 218 5.05 17.92 -22.61
CA TYR A 218 5.64 18.69 -21.52
C TYR A 218 4.67 19.66 -20.82
N ALA A 219 3.74 20.28 -21.56
CA ALA A 219 2.74 21.17 -20.97
C ALA A 219 1.79 20.42 -20.02
N ASP A 220 1.27 19.27 -20.46
CA ASP A 220 0.43 18.40 -19.63
C ASP A 220 1.23 17.85 -18.44
N ALA A 221 2.48 17.43 -18.67
CA ALA A 221 3.37 16.96 -17.61
C ALA A 221 3.60 18.03 -16.54
N ALA A 222 3.78 19.30 -16.93
CA ALA A 222 4.01 20.40 -16.00
C ALA A 222 2.77 20.69 -15.16
N ALA A 223 1.57 20.66 -15.76
CA ALA A 223 0.31 20.78 -15.03
C ALA A 223 0.11 19.63 -14.03
N MET A 224 0.42 18.40 -14.45
CA MET A 224 0.36 17.24 -13.56
C MET A 224 1.42 17.28 -12.45
N ALA A 225 2.62 17.79 -12.72
CA ALA A 225 3.69 17.91 -11.73
C ALA A 225 3.47 19.05 -10.72
N ASP A 226 2.67 20.07 -11.05
CA ASP A 226 2.37 21.20 -10.17
C ASP A 226 1.35 20.84 -9.08
N ASP A 227 1.67 19.83 -8.28
CA ASP A 227 0.89 19.46 -7.12
C ASP A 227 1.10 20.47 -5.97
N ARG A 228 0.04 21.18 -5.64
CA ARG A 228 -0.02 22.16 -4.55
C ARG A 228 -0.87 21.68 -3.38
N THR A 229 -1.45 20.48 -3.48
CA THR A 229 -2.27 19.88 -2.41
C THR A 229 -1.40 19.26 -1.32
N ILE A 230 -0.12 19.06 -1.59
CA ILE A 230 0.86 18.48 -0.68
C ILE A 230 1.82 19.56 -0.21
N ALA A 231 2.07 19.60 1.10
CA ALA A 231 2.98 20.55 1.70
C ALA A 231 4.42 20.39 1.14
N PRO A 232 5.09 21.47 0.70
CA PRO A 232 6.39 21.42 0.04
C PRO A 232 7.53 21.00 0.95
N GLN A 233 7.30 20.79 2.26
CA GLN A 233 8.29 20.27 3.20
C GLN A 233 8.34 18.73 3.22
N THR A 234 7.34 18.08 2.64
CA THR A 234 7.30 16.60 2.56
C THR A 234 8.13 16.10 1.37
N PRO A 235 8.61 14.84 1.39
CA PRO A 235 9.32 14.27 0.23
C PRO A 235 8.52 14.36 -1.07
N ALA A 236 7.21 14.08 -1.03
CA ALA A 236 6.33 14.17 -2.19
C ALA A 236 6.14 15.62 -2.68
N GLY A 237 5.97 16.58 -1.76
CA GLY A 237 5.86 18.00 -2.10
C GLY A 237 7.15 18.58 -2.69
N LEU A 238 8.31 18.21 -2.15
CA LEU A 238 9.62 18.60 -2.70
C LEU A 238 9.82 18.04 -4.11
N GLU A 239 9.45 16.79 -4.34
CA GLU A 239 9.58 16.15 -5.65
C GLU A 239 8.63 16.78 -6.69
N ALA A 240 7.39 17.08 -6.29
CA ALA A 240 6.43 17.79 -7.13
C ALA A 240 6.92 19.21 -7.50
N ALA A 241 7.42 19.97 -6.51
CA ALA A 241 8.01 21.28 -6.73
C ALA A 241 9.21 21.20 -7.68
N PHE A 242 10.14 20.28 -7.42
CA PHE A 242 11.32 20.09 -8.26
C PHE A 242 10.96 19.74 -9.71
N THR A 243 10.08 18.75 -9.90
CA THR A 243 9.68 18.28 -11.24
C THR A 243 8.95 19.37 -12.01
N SER A 244 8.04 20.10 -11.35
CA SER A 244 7.33 21.24 -11.94
C SER A 244 8.31 22.35 -12.37
N GLY A 245 9.28 22.71 -11.51
CA GLY A 245 10.30 23.70 -11.83
C GLY A 245 11.19 23.28 -13.00
N TRP A 246 11.66 22.04 -13.00
CA TRP A 246 12.51 21.51 -14.08
C TRP A 246 11.78 21.51 -15.42
N LEU A 247 10.52 21.08 -15.48
CA LEU A 247 9.72 21.13 -16.71
C LEU A 247 9.54 22.56 -17.22
N ARG A 248 9.27 23.51 -16.33
CA ARG A 248 9.08 24.91 -16.69
C ARG A 248 10.36 25.53 -17.25
N LEU A 249 11.50 25.27 -16.63
CA LEU A 249 12.78 25.78 -17.09
C LEU A 249 13.23 25.12 -18.40
N GLU A 250 13.35 23.79 -18.41
CA GLU A 250 14.06 23.06 -19.46
C GLU A 250 13.19 22.72 -20.66
N LYS A 251 11.85 22.71 -20.50
CA LYS A 251 10.92 22.29 -21.56
C LYS A 251 9.92 23.35 -21.98
N LEU A 252 9.57 24.28 -21.09
CA LEU A 252 8.57 25.32 -21.39
C LEU A 252 9.16 26.74 -21.53
N GLY A 253 10.44 26.94 -21.22
CA GLY A 253 11.08 28.26 -21.32
C GLY A 253 10.46 29.29 -20.37
N ASP A 254 10.00 28.87 -19.19
CA ASP A 254 9.38 29.71 -18.16
C ASP A 254 10.28 29.75 -16.90
N PRO A 255 11.40 30.50 -16.96
CA PRO A 255 12.37 30.56 -15.87
C PRO A 255 11.81 31.21 -14.60
N ALA A 256 10.90 32.18 -14.75
CA ALA A 256 10.27 32.87 -13.62
C ALA A 256 9.44 31.90 -12.77
N ALA A 257 8.52 31.15 -13.40
CA ALA A 257 7.74 30.17 -12.65
C ALA A 257 8.60 28.99 -12.18
N ALA A 258 9.67 28.63 -12.89
CA ALA A 258 10.62 27.62 -12.41
C ALA A 258 11.33 28.07 -11.12
N ALA A 259 11.77 29.33 -11.05
CA ALA A 259 12.40 29.91 -9.87
C ALA A 259 11.49 29.83 -8.63
N ASP A 260 10.19 30.15 -8.77
CA ASP A 260 9.22 30.03 -7.68
C ASP A 260 9.15 28.60 -7.12
N ARG A 261 9.17 27.60 -8.00
CA ARG A 261 9.14 26.18 -7.60
C ARG A 261 10.45 25.76 -6.94
N PHE A 262 11.61 26.13 -7.50
CA PHE A 262 12.92 25.80 -6.91
C PHE A 262 13.16 26.51 -5.57
N ALA A 263 12.60 27.69 -5.36
CA ALA A 263 12.65 28.39 -4.07
C ALA A 263 11.99 27.59 -2.93
N LEU A 264 10.93 26.82 -3.22
CA LEU A 264 10.32 25.89 -2.25
C LEU A 264 11.29 24.74 -1.90
N VAL A 265 11.96 24.18 -2.89
CA VAL A 265 12.93 23.09 -2.70
C VAL A 265 14.16 23.57 -1.92
N ALA A 266 14.60 24.81 -2.18
CA ALA A 266 15.73 25.46 -1.49
C ALA A 266 15.46 25.71 0.01
N GLN A 267 14.20 25.69 0.45
CA GLN A 267 13.84 25.84 1.87
C GLN A 267 13.86 24.50 2.64
N SER A 268 14.17 23.39 1.98
CA SER A 268 14.22 22.09 2.64
C SER A 268 15.27 22.05 3.77
N PRO A 269 14.96 21.45 4.94
CA PRO A 269 15.96 21.26 6.00
C PRO A 269 17.01 20.19 5.62
N ALA A 270 16.71 19.31 4.67
CA ALA A 270 17.65 18.29 4.20
C ALA A 270 18.70 18.92 3.28
N LEU A 271 19.99 18.76 3.61
CA LEU A 271 21.10 19.36 2.87
C LEU A 271 21.09 19.00 1.37
N ILE A 272 20.76 17.76 1.04
CA ILE A 272 20.70 17.27 -0.35
C ILE A 272 19.59 17.97 -1.16
N SER A 273 18.40 18.15 -0.56
CA SER A 273 17.28 18.83 -1.21
C SER A 273 17.55 20.33 -1.33
N ARG A 274 18.08 20.94 -0.27
CA ARG A 274 18.42 22.37 -0.23
C ARG A 274 19.46 22.73 -1.28
N SER A 275 20.57 21.99 -1.35
CA SER A 275 21.64 22.21 -2.33
C SER A 275 21.11 22.09 -3.76
N ARG A 276 20.31 21.05 -4.04
CA ARG A 276 19.63 20.89 -5.33
C ARG A 276 18.71 22.07 -5.67
N GLY A 277 17.89 22.51 -4.71
CA GLY A 277 16.98 23.64 -4.89
C GLY A 277 17.73 24.94 -5.19
N LEU A 278 18.79 25.26 -4.43
CA LEU A 278 19.61 26.45 -4.64
C LEU A 278 20.34 26.44 -5.99
N TYR A 279 20.88 25.30 -6.40
CA TYR A 279 21.53 25.16 -7.71
C TYR A 279 20.56 25.49 -8.84
N TRP A 280 19.39 24.85 -8.85
CA TRP A 280 18.40 25.04 -9.92
C TRP A 280 17.72 26.40 -9.86
N LEU A 281 17.58 26.99 -8.68
CA LEU A 281 17.16 28.39 -8.53
C LEU A 281 18.17 29.34 -9.17
N GLY A 282 19.48 29.08 -9.02
CA GLY A 282 20.53 29.83 -9.71
C GLY A 282 20.40 29.73 -11.23
N ARG A 283 20.26 28.50 -11.75
CA ARG A 283 20.05 28.23 -13.19
C ARG A 283 18.81 28.93 -13.75
N ALA A 284 17.72 28.95 -13.00
CA ALA A 284 16.48 29.63 -13.40
C ALA A 284 16.61 31.17 -13.38
N ARG A 285 17.51 31.74 -12.59
CA ARG A 285 17.78 33.19 -12.57
C ARG A 285 18.79 33.64 -13.62
N GLU A 286 19.58 32.70 -14.13
CA GLU A 286 20.56 32.93 -15.21
C GLU A 286 19.90 32.93 -16.60
N ALA A 287 18.87 32.09 -16.78
CA ALA A 287 18.09 31.96 -18.00
C ALA A 287 17.11 33.13 -18.22
#